data_AF-A0A946JZU0-F1
#
_entry.id   AF-A0A946JZU0-F1
#
_cell.length_a   1.000
_cell.length_b   1.000
_cell.length_c   1.000
_cell.angle_alpha   90.00
_cell.angle_beta   90.00
_cell.angle_gamma   90.00
#
_symmetry.space_group_name_H-M   'P 1'
#
loop_
_entity.id
_entity.type
_entity.pdbx_description
1 polymer ?
#
loop_
_entity_poly.entity_id
_entity_poly.type
_entity_poly.pdbx_seq_one_letter_code
_entity_poly.pdbx_strand_id
1 'polypeptide(L)' 'MSTVLSVNLNKIALLRNSRETTIPSVVEAAVTCIQAGAQGITVHPRPDMRHIRPSDVYDLAELLSRPDYSDI' A
#
# COMPACT_ATOMS: atom_id res chain seq x y z
N MET A 1 -21.94 -14.55 -2.52
CA MET A 1 -20.71 -13.80 -2.18
C MET A 1 -20.36 -12.94 -3.37
N SER A 2 -20.08 -11.65 -3.14
CA SER A 2 -19.50 -10.79 -4.17
C SER A 2 -18.00 -11.07 -4.26
N THR A 3 -17.43 -10.97 -5.46
CA THR A 3 -15.97 -10.96 -5.64
C THR A 3 -15.40 -9.71 -4.98
N VAL A 4 -14.27 -9.87 -4.28
CA VAL A 4 -13.54 -8.78 -3.62
C VAL A 4 -12.24 -8.48 -4.37
N LEU A 5 -11.82 -7.21 -4.36
CA LEU A 5 -10.56 -6.76 -4.96
C LEU A 5 -9.61 -6.28 -3.87
N SER A 6 -8.40 -6.85 -3.83
CA SER A 6 -7.27 -6.32 -3.08
C SER A 6 -6.19 -5.84 -4.04
N VAL A 7 -5.70 -4.61 -3.85
CA VAL A 7 -4.78 -3.97 -4.81
C VAL A 7 -3.33 -4.11 -4.35
N ASN A 8 -2.46 -4.59 -5.22
CA ASN A 8 -1.03 -4.72 -4.93
C ASN A 8 -0.27 -3.42 -5.21
N LEU A 9 0.48 -2.90 -4.22
CA LEU A 9 1.21 -1.63 -4.33
C LEU A 9 2.72 -1.76 -4.55
N ASN A 10 3.24 -2.97 -4.81
CA ASN A 10 4.68 -3.19 -5.00
C ASN A 10 5.27 -2.32 -6.12
N LYS A 11 4.51 -2.08 -7.20
CA LYS A 11 4.99 -1.31 -8.34
C LYS A 11 5.09 0.19 -8.03
N ILE A 12 4.24 0.72 -7.15
CA ILE A 12 4.34 2.10 -6.65
C ILE A 12 5.65 2.28 -5.89
N ALA A 13 5.94 1.38 -4.95
CA ALA A 13 7.18 1.41 -4.19
C ALA A 13 8.42 1.23 -5.08
N LEU A 14 8.36 0.36 -6.10
CA LEU A 14 9.44 0.22 -7.07
C LEU A 14 9.68 1.51 -7.86
N LEU A 15 8.63 2.20 -8.30
CA LEU A 15 8.74 3.47 -9.00
C LEU A 15 9.35 4.55 -8.10
N ARG A 16 8.89 4.67 -6.86
CA ARG A 16 9.49 5.57 -5.86
C ARG A 16 10.99 5.28 -5.67
N ASN A 17 11.35 4.02 -5.44
CA ASN A 17 12.74 3.62 -5.17
C ASN A 17 13.69 3.83 -6.36
N SER A 18 13.17 4.07 -7.57
CA SER A 18 14.00 4.33 -8.76
C SER A 18 14.69 5.69 -8.73
N ARG A 19 14.31 6.57 -7.78
CA ARG A 19 14.94 7.88 -7.55
C ARG A 19 15.06 8.18 -6.06
N GLU A 20 15.93 9.13 -5.72
CA GLU A 20 16.01 9.71 -4.38
C GLU A 20 14.81 10.64 -4.16
N THR A 21 13.67 10.05 -3.82
CA THR A 21 12.41 10.76 -3.68
C THR A 21 11.45 10.02 -2.74
N THR A 22 10.44 10.74 -2.27
CA THR A 22 9.31 10.19 -1.52
C THR A 22 8.07 9.96 -2.39
N ILE A 23 8.08 10.42 -3.65
CA ILE A 23 6.95 10.32 -4.58
C ILE A 23 7.20 9.27 -5.69
N PRO A 24 6.21 8.43 -6.02
CA PRO A 24 4.88 8.35 -5.41
C PRO A 24 4.90 7.75 -3.99
N SER A 25 3.96 8.18 -3.15
CA SER A 25 3.75 7.64 -1.80
C SER A 25 2.94 6.35 -1.85
N VAL A 26 3.41 5.32 -1.12
CA VAL A 26 2.69 4.04 -0.98
C VAL A 26 1.41 4.22 -0.18
N VAL A 27 1.44 5.06 0.86
CA VAL A 27 0.28 5.36 1.71
C VAL A 27 -0.80 6.11 0.91
N GLU A 28 -0.41 7.13 0.13
CA GLU A 28 -1.37 7.87 -0.70
C GLU A 28 -1.99 6.98 -1.78
N ALA A 29 -1.20 6.07 -2.36
CA ALA A 29 -1.71 5.07 -3.30
C ALA A 29 -2.72 4.11 -2.62
N ALA A 30 -2.46 3.67 -1.39
CA ALA A 30 -3.40 2.85 -0.63
C ALA A 30 -4.73 3.57 -0.39
N VAL A 31 -4.69 4.82 0.09
CA VAL A 31 -5.88 5.66 0.28
C VAL A 31 -6.65 5.80 -1.04
N THR A 32 -5.96 6.06 -2.15
CA THR A 32 -6.58 6.19 -3.47
C THR A 32 -7.28 4.90 -3.90
N CYS A 33 -6.64 3.73 -3.70
CA CYS A 33 -7.24 2.44 -4.04
C CYS A 33 -8.47 2.13 -3.20
N ILE A 34 -8.43 2.41 -1.90
CA ILE A 34 -9.56 2.20 -0.98
C ILE A 34 -10.73 3.11 -1.37
N GLN A 35 -10.47 4.40 -1.62
CA GLN A 35 -11.49 5.34 -2.09
C GLN A 35 -12.10 4.96 -3.44
N ALA A 36 -11.34 4.24 -4.28
CA ALA A 36 -11.82 3.68 -5.53
C ALA A 36 -12.59 2.35 -5.37
N GLY A 37 -12.77 1.86 -4.14
CA GLY A 37 -13.58 0.68 -3.82
C GLY A 37 -12.80 -0.62 -3.62
N ALA A 38 -11.46 -0.58 -3.53
CA ALA A 38 -10.69 -1.76 -3.11
C ALA A 38 -11.06 -2.17 -1.68
N GLN A 39 -11.22 -3.46 -1.44
CA GLN A 39 -11.51 -4.05 -0.12
C GLN A 39 -10.27 -4.73 0.46
N GLY A 40 -9.10 -4.17 0.19
CA GLY A 40 -7.84 -4.67 0.70
C GLY A 40 -6.64 -4.08 -0.04
N ILE A 41 -5.51 -4.05 0.66
CA ILE A 41 -4.22 -3.64 0.13
C ILE A 41 -3.24 -4.81 0.29
N THR A 42 -2.52 -5.12 -0.77
CA THR A 42 -1.51 -6.18 -0.77
C THR A 42 -0.12 -5.59 -0.97
N VAL A 43 0.83 -6.00 -0.13
CA VAL A 43 2.25 -5.66 -0.27
C VAL A 43 3.11 -6.90 -0.06
N HIS A 44 4.29 -6.92 -0.66
CA HIS A 44 5.25 -7.99 -0.47
C HIS A 44 6.63 -7.39 -0.13
N PRO A 45 6.98 -7.22 1.16
CA PRO A 45 8.34 -6.87 1.53
C PRO A 45 9.27 -8.02 1.16
N ARG A 46 10.41 -7.71 0.55
CA ARG A 46 11.47 -8.68 0.25
C ARG A 46 12.69 -8.40 1.12
N PRO A 47 13.51 -9.41 1.45
CA PRO A 47 14.75 -9.20 2.20
C PRO A 47 15.73 -8.23 1.52
N ASP A 48 15.72 -8.18 0.18
CA ASP A 48 16.54 -7.26 -0.62
C ASP A 48 15.93 -5.85 -0.76
N MET A 49 14.77 -5.58 -0.14
CA MET A 49 14.05 -4.31 -0.18
C MET A 49 13.84 -3.74 -1.59
N ARG A 50 13.68 -4.62 -2.60
CA ARG A 50 13.58 -4.24 -4.02
C ARG A 50 12.44 -3.26 -4.32
N HIS A 51 11.33 -3.35 -3.60
CA HIS A 51 10.16 -2.48 -3.76
C HIS A 51 9.66 -1.98 -2.41
N ILE A 52 8.85 -2.79 -1.73
CA ILE A 52 8.30 -2.47 -0.40
C ILE A 52 9.43 -2.57 0.61
N ARG A 53 9.60 -1.50 1.40
CA ARG A 53 10.50 -1.44 2.56
C ARG A 53 9.72 -1.78 3.83
N PRO A 54 10.38 -2.19 4.93
CA PRO A 54 9.70 -2.44 6.19
C PRO A 54 8.88 -1.24 6.70
N SER A 55 9.37 -0.01 6.52
CA SER A 55 8.63 1.21 6.87
C SER A 55 7.27 1.28 6.19
N ASP A 56 7.19 0.95 4.89
CA ASP A 56 5.93 0.97 4.13
C ASP A 56 4.89 0.03 4.76
N VAL A 57 5.33 -1.09 5.34
CA VAL A 57 4.42 -2.05 6.00
C VAL A 57 3.87 -1.46 7.30
N TYR A 58 4.72 -0.82 8.10
CA TYR A 58 4.29 -0.17 9.34
C TYR A 58 3.36 1.03 9.07
N ASP A 59 3.70 1.86 8.08
CA ASP A 59 2.89 3.02 7.70
C ASP A 59 1.50 2.59 7.19
N LEU A 60 1.43 1.49 6.42
CA LEU A 60 0.16 0.92 5.98
C LEU A 60 -0.64 0.30 7.13
N ALA A 61 0.03 -0.39 8.07
CA ALA A 61 -0.64 -0.95 9.25
C ALA A 61 -1.23 0.16 10.13
N GLU A 62 -0.49 1.25 10.34
CA GLU A 62 -0.98 2.42 11.06
C GLU A 62 -2.17 3.07 10.33
N LEU A 63 -2.08 3.24 9.01
CA LEU A 63 -3.19 3.75 8.21
C LEU A 63 -4.45 2.90 8.42
N LEU A 64 -4.36 1.58 8.22
CA LEU A 64 -5.49 0.66 8.29
C LEU A 64 -6.04 0.44 9.70
N SER A 65 -5.30 0.84 10.75
CA SER A 65 -5.79 0.82 12.12
C SER A 65 -6.85 1.90 12.43
N ARG A 66 -7.05 2.87 11.53
CA ARG A 66 -7.98 3.98 11.74
C ARG A 66 -9.45 3.51 11.60
N PRO A 67 -10.39 4.07 12.38
CA PRO A 67 -11.81 3.70 12.30
C PRO A 67 -12.42 3.85 10.90
N ASP A 68 -11.91 4.78 10.10
CA ASP A 68 -12.37 5.03 8.73
C ASP A 68 -12.15 3.83 7.77
N TYR A 69 -11.34 2.85 8.17
CA TYR A 69 -11.00 1.67 7.38
C TYR A 69 -11.39 0.36 8.07
N SER A 70 -12.33 0.38 9.03
CA SER A 70 -12.75 -0.82 9.77
C SER A 70 -13.29 -1.96 8.92
N ASP A 71 -13.76 -1.64 7.70
CA ASP A 71 -14.39 -2.57 6.77
C ASP A 71 -13.43 -3.01 5.63
N ILE A 72 -12.15 -2.64 5.73
CA ILE A 72 -11.06 -2.95 4.78
C ILE A 72 -10.03 -3.87 5.43
#